data_AF-A0A7V0UHA9-F1
#
_entry.id   AF-A0A7V0UHA9-F1
#
_cell.length_a   1.000
_cell.length_b   1.000
_cell.length_c   1.000
_cell.angle_alpha   90.00
_cell.angle_beta   90.00
_cell.angle_gamma   90.00
#
_symmetry.space_group_name_H-M   'P 1'
#
loop_
_entity.id
_entity.type
_entity.pdbx_description
1 polymer ?
#
loop_
_entity_poly.entity_id
_entity_poly.type
_entity_poly.pdbx_seq_one_letter_code
_entity_poly.pdbx_strand_id
1 'polypeptide(L)'
;MSAPRRTVCALTFDLEEYFQVSAFSKYISRSSWQYYSGRAEASTYKILALLELRQIKATFFVLGWFAERHARLVREIDSLGHEVASHGYEHQLVYRQTPGEFRRDIRATKDILESAIGKPVLGYRAPSYSIVKQTLWALEILAEEGYQYDSSIFPIHHDRYGIPGFERKPHIIETPAGPLAEFPPTTTQFLGRAVPVCGGGYFRILPFAVTRWGLNKVESEGTPAIFYLHPWEFDPEQPRVQAGILSRFRHYTHLDLTQARFIRLLQLQRFGRVDEVLGGLGLLSTTTAAPAAADAPVSLKPSAPFGTFNSVSLVVPAFNEERSVVRLYDEASAALRSLGCEYEIIFVDDGSTDGTYGRVLELRERDERVKIFKLRKNFGQTAAMACGFDYASGDVIVSMDGDLQNDPADIPALLREIDRGFDIVCGWRVERKDRWISRRLPSLIANALVRKVTGVQIHDLGCSLKAYRAGVIRGLKLYSDMHRFIPAVSQLAGARVTEIQVNHRPRLFGVSKYGLSRTYKILIDLISIKMLTRFTFKPLVGFVWLGSPAFILACGFAIFAVNELWRARSAGDSVSVVFFGAALLSFFLGTFLLFVGLIAELALKSARLSPTALAGLSVQNGRRK
;
A
#
# COMPACT_ATOMS: atom_id res chain seq x y z
N MET A 1 -11.73 34.09 13.25
CA MET A 1 -10.98 34.18 11.97
C MET A 1 -11.22 32.89 11.21
N SER A 2 -11.90 32.94 10.07
CA SER A 2 -12.06 31.78 9.18
C SER A 2 -10.69 31.30 8.73
N ALA A 3 -10.46 29.98 8.73
CA ALA A 3 -9.24 29.41 8.18
C ALA A 3 -9.10 29.87 6.71
N PRO A 4 -7.90 30.27 6.25
CA PRO A 4 -7.71 30.68 4.86
C PRO A 4 -8.16 29.55 3.93
N ARG A 5 -9.03 29.88 2.97
CA ARG A 5 -9.46 28.93 1.92
C ARG A 5 -8.20 28.47 1.18
N ARG A 6 -7.89 27.17 1.23
CA ARG A 6 -6.76 26.61 0.49
C ARG A 6 -6.96 26.76 -1.02
N THR A 7 -5.91 27.21 -1.69
CA THR A 7 -5.82 27.30 -3.16
C THR A 7 -5.99 25.91 -3.78
N VAL A 8 -6.68 25.83 -4.91
CA VAL A 8 -6.82 24.58 -5.67
C VAL A 8 -5.57 24.36 -6.51
N CYS A 9 -4.93 23.21 -6.36
CA CYS A 9 -3.82 22.77 -7.20
C CYS A 9 -4.33 22.09 -8.48
N ALA A 10 -3.62 22.20 -9.59
CA ALA A 10 -3.87 21.39 -10.77
C ALA A 10 -3.27 19.99 -10.58
N LEU A 11 -4.04 18.94 -10.89
CA LEU A 11 -3.57 17.56 -10.93
C LEU A 11 -3.57 17.06 -12.37
N THR A 12 -2.44 16.51 -12.81
CA THR A 12 -2.25 16.11 -14.19
C THR A 12 -1.69 14.69 -14.32
N PHE A 13 -2.03 14.03 -15.42
CA PHE A 13 -1.48 12.73 -15.77
C PHE A 13 -0.97 12.75 -17.20
N ASP A 14 0.29 12.39 -17.39
CA ASP A 14 0.90 12.29 -18.71
C ASP A 14 0.71 10.82 -19.17
N LEU A 15 -0.20 10.62 -20.12
CA LEU A 15 -0.68 9.32 -20.59
C LEU A 15 0.27 8.76 -21.65
N GLU A 16 1.28 8.07 -21.12
CA GLU A 16 2.31 7.36 -21.86
C GLU A 16 2.51 5.94 -21.31
N GLU A 17 2.96 5.04 -22.18
CA GLU A 17 3.37 3.69 -21.81
C GLU A 17 4.77 3.68 -21.17
N TYR A 18 5.04 2.66 -20.37
CA TYR A 18 6.32 2.55 -19.66
C TYR A 18 7.55 2.50 -20.58
N PHE A 19 7.38 2.03 -21.81
CA PHE A 19 8.43 1.95 -22.82
C PHE A 19 8.58 3.24 -23.64
N GLN A 20 7.66 4.19 -23.53
CA GLN A 20 7.68 5.47 -24.25
C GLN A 20 8.50 6.55 -23.51
N VAL A 21 8.77 6.33 -22.22
CA VAL A 21 9.52 7.26 -21.38
C VAL A 21 10.88 7.62 -21.98
N SER A 22 11.25 8.90 -21.90
CA SER A 22 12.56 9.39 -22.37
C SER A 22 13.76 8.73 -21.69
N ALA A 23 13.57 8.07 -20.54
CA ALA A 23 14.63 7.30 -19.89
C ALA A 23 15.05 6.06 -20.70
N PHE A 24 14.16 5.53 -21.54
CA PHE A 24 14.36 4.31 -22.32
C PHE A 24 14.51 4.53 -23.83
N SER A 25 14.38 5.76 -24.32
CA SER A 25 14.50 6.08 -25.76
C SER A 25 15.83 5.70 -26.43
N LYS A 26 16.90 5.46 -25.65
CA LYS A 26 18.18 4.92 -26.16
C LYS A 26 18.20 3.39 -26.31
N TYR A 27 17.27 2.70 -25.65
CA TYR A 27 17.23 1.23 -25.52
C TYR A 27 16.02 0.63 -26.25
N ILE A 28 14.95 1.41 -26.41
CA ILE A 28 13.72 1.01 -27.10
C ILE A 28 13.47 1.98 -28.24
N SER A 29 13.50 1.45 -29.47
CA SER A 29 13.14 2.20 -30.67
C SER A 29 11.62 2.43 -30.72
N ARG A 30 11.20 3.58 -31.22
CA ARG A 30 9.78 3.89 -31.47
C ARG A 30 9.13 2.87 -32.42
N SER A 31 9.88 2.42 -33.43
CA SER A 31 9.40 1.42 -34.39
C SER A 31 9.11 0.05 -33.76
N SER A 32 9.60 -0.23 -32.55
CA SER A 32 9.35 -1.50 -31.87
C SER A 32 8.26 -1.43 -30.81
N TRP A 33 7.64 -0.26 -30.57
CA TRP A 33 6.60 -0.09 -29.55
C TRP A 33 5.41 -1.04 -29.70
N GLN A 34 5.03 -1.37 -30.93
CA GLN A 34 3.93 -2.30 -31.23
C GLN A 34 4.13 -3.72 -30.70
N TYR A 35 5.37 -4.10 -30.35
CA TYR A 35 5.70 -5.43 -29.82
C TYR A 35 5.71 -5.49 -28.29
N TYR A 36 5.56 -4.35 -27.61
CA TYR A 36 5.51 -4.30 -26.15
C TYR A 36 4.06 -4.36 -25.66
N SER A 37 3.86 -5.05 -24.54
CA SER A 37 2.54 -5.17 -23.91
C SER A 37 2.14 -3.85 -23.26
N GLY A 38 1.01 -3.25 -23.69
CA GLY A 38 0.48 -2.04 -23.06
C GLY A 38 0.08 -2.26 -21.60
N ARG A 39 0.37 -1.28 -20.74
CA ARG A 39 0.05 -1.29 -19.30
C ARG A 39 -0.65 -0.01 -18.86
N ALA A 40 -0.51 1.08 -19.62
CA ALA A 40 -1.02 2.38 -19.22
C ALA A 40 -2.55 2.43 -19.15
N GLU A 41 -3.27 1.70 -20.01
CA GLU A 41 -4.74 1.63 -19.97
C GLU A 41 -5.27 1.11 -18.62
N ALA A 42 -4.83 -0.07 -18.19
CA ALA A 42 -5.25 -0.66 -16.93
C ALA A 42 -4.89 0.22 -15.73
N SER A 43 -3.72 0.85 -15.75
CA SER A 43 -3.30 1.78 -14.71
C SER A 43 -4.11 3.09 -14.71
N THR A 44 -4.56 3.54 -15.88
CA THR A 44 -5.42 4.72 -16.01
C THR A 44 -6.79 4.46 -15.37
N TYR A 45 -7.38 3.28 -15.56
CA TYR A 45 -8.61 2.91 -14.85
C TYR A 45 -8.44 2.89 -13.32
N LYS A 46 -7.28 2.43 -12.80
CA LYS A 46 -6.99 2.54 -11.37
C LYS A 46 -6.95 3.99 -10.90
N ILE A 47 -6.33 4.88 -11.69
CA ILE A 47 -6.28 6.31 -11.39
C ILE A 47 -7.69 6.91 -11.39
N LEU A 48 -8.48 6.67 -12.44
CA LEU A 48 -9.86 7.18 -12.55
C LEU A 48 -10.72 6.74 -11.35
N ALA A 49 -10.62 5.48 -10.93
CA ALA A 49 -11.32 4.98 -9.75
C ALA A 49 -10.89 5.73 -8.45
N LEU A 50 -9.58 6.00 -8.28
CA LEU A 50 -9.09 6.76 -7.13
C LEU A 50 -9.59 8.23 -7.12
N LEU A 51 -9.68 8.85 -8.30
CA LEU A 51 -10.20 10.20 -8.46
C LEU A 51 -11.70 10.27 -8.20
N GLU A 52 -12.46 9.29 -8.70
CA GLU A 52 -13.91 9.18 -8.51
C GLU A 52 -14.30 9.02 -7.04
N LEU A 53 -13.58 8.16 -6.29
CA LEU A 53 -13.78 7.97 -4.85
C LEU A 53 -13.72 9.27 -4.04
N ARG A 54 -13.05 10.30 -4.57
CA ARG A 54 -12.84 11.60 -3.92
C ARG A 54 -13.49 12.76 -4.67
N GLN A 55 -14.21 12.47 -5.76
CA GLN A 55 -14.85 13.46 -6.63
C GLN A 55 -13.85 14.53 -7.13
N ILE A 56 -12.62 14.11 -7.44
CA ILE A 56 -11.55 14.99 -7.93
C ILE A 56 -11.53 14.91 -9.45
N LYS A 57 -11.44 16.07 -10.11
CA LYS A 57 -11.15 16.16 -11.55
C LYS A 57 -9.69 16.53 -11.77
N ALA A 58 -9.17 16.13 -12.93
CA ALA A 58 -7.75 16.21 -13.29
C ALA A 58 -7.62 16.37 -14.81
N THR A 59 -6.44 16.73 -15.27
CA THR A 59 -6.11 16.90 -16.68
C THR A 59 -5.22 15.76 -17.16
N PHE A 60 -5.60 15.11 -18.25
CA PHE A 60 -4.88 13.99 -18.85
C PHE A 60 -4.20 14.49 -20.13
N PHE A 61 -2.88 14.63 -20.13
CA PHE A 61 -2.10 14.93 -21.33
C PHE A 61 -1.84 13.62 -22.07
N VAL A 62 -2.49 13.42 -23.21
CA VAL A 62 -2.54 12.13 -23.91
C VAL A 62 -1.64 12.16 -25.14
N LEU A 63 -0.83 11.12 -25.30
CA LEU A 63 -0.07 10.91 -26.54
C LEU A 63 -1.00 10.52 -27.69
N GLY A 64 -0.80 11.10 -28.87
CA GLY A 64 -1.56 10.74 -30.09
C GLY A 64 -1.47 9.24 -30.40
N TRP A 65 -0.28 8.65 -30.29
CA TRP A 65 -0.07 7.21 -30.47
C TRP A 65 -0.93 6.35 -29.53
N PHE A 66 -1.09 6.80 -28.28
CA PHE A 66 -1.90 6.12 -27.26
C PHE A 66 -3.39 6.32 -27.56
N ALA A 67 -3.80 7.53 -27.91
CA ALA A 67 -5.18 7.89 -28.20
C ALA A 67 -5.78 7.10 -29.38
N GLU A 68 -5.02 6.88 -30.45
CA GLU A 68 -5.48 6.06 -31.59
C GLU A 68 -5.83 4.63 -31.18
N ARG A 69 -5.07 4.05 -30.26
CA ARG A 69 -5.21 2.66 -29.83
C ARG A 69 -6.25 2.51 -28.72
N HIS A 70 -6.43 3.54 -27.91
CA HIS A 70 -7.30 3.54 -26.73
C HIS A 70 -8.36 4.67 -26.80
N ALA A 71 -8.92 4.93 -27.98
CA ALA A 71 -9.92 5.99 -28.20
C ALA A 71 -11.16 5.85 -27.29
N ARG A 72 -11.49 4.62 -26.87
CA ARG A 72 -12.54 4.37 -25.87
C ARG A 72 -12.16 4.96 -24.50
N LEU A 73 -10.96 4.69 -24.01
CA LEU A 73 -10.48 5.23 -22.74
C LEU A 73 -10.43 6.77 -22.77
N VAL A 74 -9.99 7.37 -23.89
CA VAL A 74 -9.98 8.84 -24.05
C VAL A 74 -11.38 9.43 -23.91
N ARG A 75 -12.39 8.81 -24.55
CA ARG A 75 -13.80 9.19 -24.39
C ARG A 75 -14.30 9.01 -22.96
N GLU A 76 -13.90 7.93 -22.29
CA GLU A 76 -14.31 7.67 -20.91
C GLU A 76 -13.72 8.70 -19.94
N ILE A 77 -12.43 9.05 -20.08
CA ILE A 77 -11.79 10.15 -19.32
C ILE A 77 -12.62 11.43 -19.44
N ASP A 78 -12.99 11.79 -20.66
CA ASP A 78 -13.80 12.99 -20.92
C ASP A 78 -15.21 12.91 -20.33
N SER A 79 -15.89 11.77 -20.52
CA SER A 79 -17.25 11.55 -20.01
C SER A 79 -17.34 11.59 -18.48
N LEU A 80 -16.24 11.23 -17.81
CA LEU A 80 -16.08 11.35 -16.36
C LEU A 80 -15.78 12.79 -15.93
N GLY A 81 -15.74 13.76 -16.84
CA GLY A 81 -15.54 15.17 -16.56
C GLY A 81 -14.09 15.58 -16.30
N HIS A 82 -13.11 14.73 -16.65
CA HIS A 82 -11.71 15.12 -16.66
C HIS A 82 -11.39 15.95 -17.91
N GLU A 83 -10.32 16.73 -17.88
CA GLU A 83 -9.84 17.44 -19.07
C GLU A 83 -8.92 16.51 -19.88
N VAL A 84 -9.05 16.51 -21.20
CA VAL A 84 -8.13 15.85 -22.14
C VAL A 84 -7.30 16.92 -22.83
N ALA A 85 -5.97 16.80 -22.72
CA ALA A 85 -4.97 17.71 -23.27
C ALA A 85 -3.96 16.94 -24.16
N SER A 86 -3.21 17.65 -24.99
CA SER A 86 -2.27 17.05 -25.94
C SER A 86 -0.88 16.85 -25.33
N HIS A 87 -0.27 15.68 -25.55
CA HIS A 87 1.12 15.38 -25.16
C HIS A 87 2.06 15.17 -26.36
N GLY A 88 1.64 15.60 -27.56
CA GLY A 88 2.30 15.25 -28.83
C GLY A 88 2.02 13.81 -29.27
N TYR A 89 2.53 13.39 -30.42
CA TYR A 89 2.12 12.10 -31.00
C TYR A 89 2.99 10.94 -30.48
N GLU A 90 4.30 11.04 -30.68
CA GLU A 90 5.27 9.94 -30.53
C GLU A 90 6.26 10.16 -29.37
N HIS A 91 5.91 11.03 -28.42
CA HIS A 91 6.78 11.41 -27.30
C HIS A 91 8.20 11.89 -27.77
N GLN A 92 8.27 12.57 -28.91
CA GLN A 92 9.53 13.11 -29.45
C GLN A 92 9.90 14.42 -28.77
N LEU A 93 11.17 14.56 -28.39
CA LEU A 93 11.68 15.78 -27.76
C LEU A 93 11.65 16.94 -28.76
N VAL A 94 11.09 18.09 -28.37
CA VAL A 94 10.84 19.25 -29.27
C VAL A 94 12.14 19.75 -29.90
N TYR A 95 13.25 19.78 -29.17
CA TYR A 95 14.56 20.21 -29.71
C TYR A 95 15.21 19.22 -30.69
N ARG A 96 14.54 18.10 -31.00
CA ARG A 96 14.90 17.16 -32.07
C ARG A 96 13.91 17.20 -33.23
N GLN A 97 13.07 18.22 -33.29
CA GLN A 97 12.08 18.44 -34.34
C GLN A 97 12.36 19.78 -35.01
N THR A 98 12.11 19.84 -36.30
CA THR A 98 11.95 21.10 -37.02
C THR A 98 10.58 21.72 -36.69
N PRO A 99 10.42 23.05 -36.84
CA PRO A 99 9.13 23.71 -36.68
C PRO A 99 7.98 23.06 -37.47
N GLY A 100 8.25 22.64 -38.71
CA GLY A 100 7.24 21.97 -39.54
C GLY A 100 6.89 20.55 -39.07
N GLU A 101 7.86 19.79 -38.54
CA GLU A 101 7.60 18.48 -37.93
C GLU A 101 6.77 18.64 -36.65
N PHE A 102 7.15 19.58 -35.79
CA PHE A 102 6.44 19.88 -34.55
C PHE A 102 4.98 20.27 -34.82
N ARG A 103 4.75 21.18 -35.78
CA ARG A 103 3.39 21.59 -36.18
C ARG A 103 2.54 20.39 -36.62
N ARG A 104 3.10 19.49 -37.44
CA ARG A 104 2.39 18.29 -37.89
C ARG A 104 2.09 17.33 -36.74
N ASP A 105 3.03 17.13 -35.83
CA ASP A 105 2.89 16.25 -34.65
C ASP A 105 1.75 16.70 -33.73
N ILE A 106 1.74 17.99 -33.36
CA ILE A 106 0.72 18.53 -32.45
C ILE A 106 -0.64 18.66 -33.12
N ARG A 107 -0.71 18.93 -34.43
CA ARG A 107 -1.96 19.01 -35.18
C ARG A 107 -2.60 17.64 -35.31
N ALA A 108 -1.82 16.63 -35.73
CA ALA A 108 -2.32 15.26 -35.82
C ALA A 108 -2.84 14.75 -34.47
N THR A 109 -2.10 15.02 -33.38
CA THR A 109 -2.54 14.65 -32.03
C THR A 109 -3.82 15.38 -31.63
N LYS A 110 -3.91 16.68 -31.92
CA LYS A 110 -5.11 17.49 -31.65
C LYS A 110 -6.32 16.93 -32.39
N ASP A 111 -6.20 16.69 -33.70
CA ASP A 111 -7.27 16.14 -34.53
C ASP A 111 -7.78 14.79 -33.99
N ILE A 112 -6.87 13.88 -33.58
CA ILE A 112 -7.23 12.58 -33.00
C ILE A 112 -8.01 12.74 -31.70
N LEU A 113 -7.54 13.61 -30.80
CA LEU A 113 -8.15 13.81 -29.51
C LEU A 113 -9.52 14.51 -29.64
N GLU A 114 -9.60 15.58 -30.43
CA GLU A 114 -10.84 16.32 -30.69
C GLU A 114 -11.88 15.44 -31.39
N SER A 115 -11.45 14.59 -32.32
CA SER A 115 -12.33 13.59 -32.95
C SER A 115 -12.86 12.56 -31.94
N ALA A 116 -12.06 12.20 -30.93
CA ALA A 116 -12.49 11.27 -29.89
C ALA A 116 -13.51 11.92 -28.93
N ILE A 117 -13.25 13.14 -28.46
CA ILE A 117 -14.05 13.78 -27.38
C ILE A 117 -15.13 14.75 -27.89
N GLY A 118 -15.09 15.15 -29.17
CA GLY A 118 -16.07 16.04 -29.78
C GLY A 118 -16.01 17.50 -29.32
N LYS A 119 -14.91 17.94 -28.71
CA LYS A 119 -14.70 19.32 -28.26
C LYS A 119 -13.23 19.76 -28.42
N PRO A 120 -12.94 21.06 -28.44
CA PRO A 120 -11.58 21.57 -28.63
C PRO A 120 -10.62 21.13 -27.52
N VAL A 121 -9.39 20.79 -27.91
CA VAL A 121 -8.27 20.52 -26.98
C VAL A 121 -7.49 21.82 -26.75
N LEU A 122 -7.51 22.30 -25.50
CA LEU A 122 -6.98 23.61 -25.13
C LEU A 122 -5.51 23.56 -24.68
N GLY A 123 -5.11 22.45 -24.05
CA GLY A 123 -3.82 22.33 -23.38
C GLY A 123 -2.79 21.52 -24.14
N TYR A 124 -1.52 21.91 -24.01
CA TYR A 124 -0.37 21.14 -24.47
C TYR A 124 0.66 20.93 -23.36
N ARG A 125 1.35 19.79 -23.40
CA ARG A 125 2.59 19.55 -22.64
C ARG A 125 3.59 18.82 -23.51
N ALA A 126 4.81 19.34 -23.57
CA ALA A 126 5.90 18.73 -24.31
C ALA A 126 6.42 17.46 -23.60
N PRO A 127 6.67 16.38 -24.37
CA PRO A 127 7.39 15.21 -23.91
C PRO A 127 8.67 15.59 -23.15
N SER A 128 8.75 15.13 -21.90
CA SER A 128 9.90 15.41 -21.01
C SER A 128 10.25 16.89 -20.84
N TYR A 129 9.26 17.79 -20.88
CA TYR A 129 9.45 19.24 -20.68
C TYR A 129 10.47 19.85 -21.66
N SER A 130 10.45 19.39 -22.91
CA SER A 130 11.50 19.67 -23.90
C SER A 130 11.38 21.03 -24.60
N ILE A 131 10.49 21.93 -24.14
CA ILE A 131 10.54 23.35 -24.49
C ILE A 131 11.61 24.01 -23.61
N VAL A 132 12.72 24.34 -24.25
CA VAL A 132 13.92 24.95 -23.66
C VAL A 132 14.25 26.24 -24.41
N LYS A 133 15.27 26.99 -23.99
CA LYS A 133 15.61 28.30 -24.58
C LYS A 133 15.70 28.29 -26.12
N GLN A 134 16.27 27.23 -26.71
CA GLN A 134 16.43 27.10 -28.16
C GLN A 134 15.16 26.68 -28.91
N THR A 135 14.09 26.31 -28.19
CA THR A 135 12.81 25.86 -28.76
C THR A 135 11.62 26.70 -28.36
N LEU A 136 11.84 27.95 -27.91
CA LEU A 136 10.76 28.89 -27.59
C LEU A 136 9.88 29.22 -28.82
N TRP A 137 10.38 29.00 -30.03
CA TRP A 137 9.58 29.06 -31.27
C TRP A 137 8.37 28.10 -31.25
N ALA A 138 8.39 27.05 -30.42
CA ALA A 138 7.29 26.12 -30.30
C ALA A 138 6.03 26.77 -29.71
N LEU A 139 6.19 27.79 -28.86
CA LEU A 139 5.06 28.49 -28.22
C LEU A 139 4.20 29.25 -29.25
N GLU A 140 4.85 29.90 -30.21
CA GLU A 140 4.16 30.57 -31.32
C GLU A 140 3.35 29.57 -32.13
N ILE A 141 3.93 28.41 -32.46
CA ILE A 141 3.24 27.35 -33.21
C ILE A 141 2.06 26.78 -32.40
N LEU A 142 2.20 26.62 -31.08
CA LEU A 142 1.09 26.18 -30.23
C LEU A 142 -0.09 27.18 -30.30
N ALA A 143 0.20 28.48 -30.24
CA ALA A 143 -0.81 29.53 -30.37
C ALA A 143 -1.46 29.54 -31.77
N GLU A 144 -0.67 29.39 -32.85
CA GLU A 144 -1.19 29.27 -34.23
C GLU A 144 -2.12 28.07 -34.41
N GLU A 145 -1.80 26.93 -33.80
CA GLU A 145 -2.64 25.73 -33.84
C GLU A 145 -3.83 25.80 -32.85
N GLY A 146 -4.03 26.94 -32.19
CA GLY A 146 -5.18 27.22 -31.34
C GLY A 146 -5.14 26.53 -29.98
N TYR A 147 -3.96 26.18 -29.46
CA TYR A 147 -3.81 25.85 -28.04
C TYR A 147 -3.92 27.14 -27.21
N GLN A 148 -4.54 27.06 -26.03
CA GLN A 148 -4.72 28.21 -25.14
C GLN A 148 -3.75 28.21 -23.96
N TYR A 149 -3.20 27.04 -23.59
CA TYR A 149 -2.16 26.97 -22.59
C TYR A 149 -1.11 25.90 -22.86
N ASP A 150 0.08 26.12 -22.31
CA ASP A 150 1.20 25.20 -22.25
C ASP A 150 1.56 24.88 -20.78
N SER A 151 2.19 23.73 -20.56
CA SER A 151 2.74 23.32 -19.26
C SER A 151 4.06 22.57 -19.48
N SER A 152 4.97 23.20 -20.23
CA SER A 152 6.21 22.56 -20.68
C SER A 152 7.49 23.19 -20.16
N ILE A 153 7.47 24.47 -19.76
CA ILE A 153 8.71 25.18 -19.41
C ILE A 153 9.01 24.96 -17.93
N PHE A 154 10.00 24.12 -17.65
CA PHE A 154 10.38 23.78 -16.28
C PHE A 154 11.43 24.76 -15.73
N PRO A 155 11.14 25.58 -14.69
CA PRO A 155 12.07 26.58 -14.15
C PRO A 155 13.16 25.97 -13.24
N ILE A 156 13.91 24.98 -13.73
CA ILE A 156 15.01 24.32 -13.00
C ILE A 156 16.26 24.14 -13.87
N HIS A 157 17.38 23.81 -13.22
CA HIS A 157 18.55 23.28 -13.89
C HIS A 157 18.47 21.75 -13.95
N HIS A 158 18.46 21.17 -15.16
CA HIS A 158 18.39 19.72 -15.34
C HIS A 158 19.20 19.27 -16.57
N ASP A 159 19.59 17.99 -16.60
CA ASP A 159 20.52 17.41 -17.60
C ASP A 159 19.93 17.28 -19.01
N ARG A 160 18.59 17.33 -19.13
CA ARG A 160 17.85 17.12 -20.39
C ARG A 160 16.90 18.24 -20.78
N TYR A 161 16.50 19.08 -19.81
CA TYR A 161 15.44 20.06 -19.98
C TYR A 161 15.59 21.19 -18.95
N GLY A 162 14.68 22.15 -19.01
CA GLY A 162 14.54 23.22 -18.02
C GLY A 162 15.24 24.52 -18.40
N ILE A 163 14.68 25.62 -17.92
CA ILE A 163 15.16 26.97 -18.13
C ILE A 163 15.36 27.62 -16.74
N PRO A 164 16.59 27.61 -16.19
CA PRO A 164 16.86 28.24 -14.90
C PRO A 164 16.49 29.73 -14.93
N GLY A 165 15.78 30.18 -13.91
CA GLY A 165 15.35 31.58 -13.76
C GLY A 165 14.07 31.95 -14.52
N PHE A 166 13.42 30.99 -15.19
CA PHE A 166 12.10 31.22 -15.78
C PHE A 166 11.03 31.45 -14.70
N GLU A 167 9.94 32.14 -15.05
CA GLU A 167 8.85 32.43 -14.14
C GLU A 167 8.25 31.12 -13.59
N ARG A 168 7.96 31.11 -12.28
CA ARG A 168 7.45 29.92 -11.56
C ARG A 168 5.93 29.97 -11.42
N LYS A 169 5.34 31.16 -11.52
CA LYS A 169 3.90 31.37 -11.41
C LYS A 169 3.22 31.19 -12.77
N PRO A 170 1.95 30.77 -12.81
CA PRO A 170 1.17 30.84 -14.03
C PRO A 170 1.11 32.27 -14.56
N HIS A 171 1.35 32.46 -15.85
CA HIS A 171 1.38 33.78 -16.51
C HIS A 171 1.05 33.65 -17.99
N ILE A 172 0.75 34.78 -18.64
CA ILE A 172 0.59 34.85 -20.09
C ILE A 172 1.95 35.09 -20.75
N ILE A 173 2.23 34.33 -21.80
CA ILE A 173 3.32 34.57 -22.74
C ILE A 173 2.71 35.17 -24.01
N GLU A 174 3.13 36.39 -24.35
CA GLU A 174 2.76 37.01 -25.61
C GLU A 174 3.57 36.38 -26.75
N THR A 175 2.88 35.79 -27.73
CA THR A 175 3.49 35.28 -28.95
C THR A 175 2.99 36.10 -30.15
N PRO A 176 3.71 36.11 -31.30
CA PRO A 176 3.21 36.77 -32.51
C PRO A 176 1.83 36.29 -32.98
N ALA A 177 1.47 35.05 -32.68
CA ALA A 177 0.20 34.44 -33.03
C ALA A 177 -0.92 34.66 -31.98
N GLY A 178 -0.59 35.26 -30.83
CA GLY A 178 -1.53 35.54 -29.75
C GLY A 178 -1.02 35.17 -28.36
N PRO A 179 -1.78 35.47 -27.30
CA PRO A 179 -1.41 35.13 -25.93
C PRO A 179 -1.56 33.62 -25.69
N LEU A 180 -0.59 33.04 -24.99
CA LEU A 180 -0.61 31.64 -24.54
C LEU A 180 -0.36 31.60 -23.03
N ALA A 181 -1.25 30.99 -22.26
CA ALA A 181 -1.02 30.82 -20.83
C ALA A 181 0.04 29.74 -20.57
N GLU A 182 1.07 30.02 -19.79
CA GLU A 182 2.03 29.02 -19.35
C GLU A 182 1.75 28.64 -17.90
N PHE A 183 1.64 27.34 -17.62
CA PHE A 183 1.60 26.79 -16.26
C PHE A 183 2.86 25.95 -15.99
N PRO A 184 3.93 26.58 -15.46
CA PRO A 184 5.19 25.90 -15.20
C PRO A 184 5.04 24.75 -14.20
N PRO A 185 5.70 23.59 -14.41
CA PRO A 185 5.78 22.55 -13.39
C PRO A 185 6.27 23.10 -12.04
N THR A 186 5.60 22.71 -10.96
CA THR A 186 5.81 23.37 -9.67
C THR A 186 7.21 23.22 -9.10
N THR A 187 7.78 24.38 -8.76
CA THR A 187 9.07 24.50 -8.08
C THR A 187 8.96 25.38 -6.85
N THR A 188 9.76 25.09 -5.84
CA THR A 188 9.96 25.98 -4.69
C THR A 188 11.42 26.43 -4.63
N GLN A 189 11.71 27.49 -3.87
CA GLN A 189 13.08 27.91 -3.63
C GLN A 189 13.66 27.21 -2.40
N PHE A 190 14.85 26.64 -2.54
CA PHE A 190 15.64 26.09 -1.43
C PHE A 190 17.10 26.48 -1.61
N LEU A 191 17.68 27.16 -0.60
CA LEU A 191 19.05 27.69 -0.62
C LEU A 191 19.37 28.50 -1.90
N GLY A 192 18.46 29.39 -2.31
CA GLY A 192 18.63 30.23 -3.50
C GLY A 192 18.51 29.50 -4.84
N ARG A 193 18.14 28.22 -4.86
CA ARG A 193 17.93 27.44 -6.08
C ARG A 193 16.48 26.99 -6.21
N ALA A 194 15.96 27.00 -7.43
CA ALA A 194 14.67 26.41 -7.75
C ALA A 194 14.78 24.88 -7.70
N VAL A 195 14.00 24.26 -6.81
CA VAL A 195 13.94 22.81 -6.64
C VAL A 195 12.54 22.30 -7.02
N PRO A 196 12.46 21.19 -7.76
CA PRO A 196 11.19 20.63 -8.19
C PRO A 196 10.44 20.00 -7.03
N VAL A 197 9.16 20.34 -6.90
CA VAL A 197 8.23 19.75 -5.92
C VAL A 197 6.92 19.30 -6.58
N CYS A 198 6.94 19.23 -7.91
CA CYS A 198 5.96 18.54 -8.74
C CYS A 198 6.27 17.03 -8.81
N GLY A 199 5.33 16.23 -9.33
CA GLY A 199 5.35 14.78 -9.18
C GLY A 199 6.39 14.01 -10.00
N GLY A 200 5.97 12.93 -10.64
CA GLY A 200 6.86 12.01 -11.36
C GLY A 200 8.03 11.47 -10.52
N GLY A 201 9.24 11.47 -11.10
CA GLY A 201 10.43 10.93 -10.45
C GLY A 201 10.76 11.57 -9.09
N TYR A 202 10.50 12.87 -8.94
CA TYR A 202 10.77 13.59 -7.69
C TYR A 202 9.88 13.09 -6.55
N PHE A 203 8.60 12.82 -6.82
CA PHE A 203 7.67 12.29 -5.83
C PHE A 203 7.98 10.87 -5.38
N ARG A 204 8.50 10.04 -6.29
CA ARG A 204 8.93 8.68 -5.96
C ARG A 204 10.22 8.66 -5.14
N ILE A 205 11.21 9.45 -5.54
CA ILE A 205 12.54 9.44 -4.93
C ILE A 205 12.55 10.18 -3.60
N LEU A 206 11.96 11.38 -3.53
CA LEU A 206 12.00 12.21 -2.32
C LEU A 206 11.07 11.67 -1.22
N PRO A 207 11.40 11.88 0.07
CA PRO A 207 10.47 11.59 1.15
C PRO A 207 9.18 12.40 1.00
N PHE A 208 8.02 11.78 1.25
CA PHE A 208 6.71 12.44 1.14
C PHE A 208 6.59 13.76 1.92
N ALA A 209 7.30 13.87 3.05
CA ALA A 209 7.35 15.10 3.84
C ALA A 209 7.93 16.30 3.06
N VAL A 210 8.88 16.05 2.16
CA VAL A 210 9.49 17.09 1.30
C VAL A 210 8.50 17.56 0.25
N THR A 211 7.78 16.64 -0.42
CA THR A 211 6.71 17.01 -1.35
C THR A 211 5.64 17.84 -0.66
N ARG A 212 5.18 17.40 0.53
CA ARG A 212 4.16 18.14 1.30
C ARG A 212 4.65 19.53 1.71
N TRP A 213 5.88 19.63 2.21
CA TRP A 213 6.49 20.91 2.56
C TRP A 213 6.57 21.84 1.33
N GLY A 214 7.00 21.31 0.19
CA GLY A 214 7.13 22.05 -1.06
C GLY A 214 5.81 22.63 -1.55
N LEU A 215 4.76 21.80 -1.62
CA LEU A 215 3.42 22.24 -2.03
C LEU A 215 2.85 23.28 -1.08
N ASN A 216 2.93 23.04 0.24
CA ASN A 216 2.48 24.02 1.24
C ASN A 216 3.23 25.35 1.13
N LYS A 217 4.52 25.32 0.80
CA LYS A 217 5.33 26.52 0.63
C LYS A 217 4.87 27.32 -0.60
N VAL A 218 4.67 26.65 -1.74
CA VAL A 218 4.18 27.30 -2.97
C VAL A 218 2.78 27.88 -2.76
N GLU A 219 1.90 27.16 -2.06
CA GLU A 219 0.58 27.67 -1.69
C GLU A 219 0.68 28.91 -0.78
N SER A 220 1.61 28.93 0.18
CA SER A 220 1.85 30.10 1.03
C SER A 220 2.39 31.32 0.27
N GLU A 221 3.01 31.10 -0.90
CA GLU A 221 3.43 32.15 -1.85
C GLU A 221 2.24 32.66 -2.72
N GLY A 222 1.01 32.16 -2.47
CA GLY A 222 -0.21 32.55 -3.18
C GLY A 222 -0.30 32.02 -4.61
N THR A 223 0.50 31.00 -4.95
CA THR A 223 0.58 30.45 -6.30
C THR A 223 -0.06 29.06 -6.33
N PRO A 224 -0.97 28.74 -7.27
CA PRO A 224 -1.46 27.37 -7.40
C PRO A 224 -0.34 26.46 -7.90
N ALA A 225 -0.22 25.29 -7.28
CA ALA A 225 0.69 24.25 -7.74
C ALA A 225 0.06 23.40 -8.85
N ILE A 226 0.88 22.83 -9.72
CA ILE A 226 0.56 21.79 -10.69
C ILE A 226 1.38 20.53 -10.36
N PHE A 227 0.69 19.40 -10.22
CA PHE A 227 1.26 18.13 -9.83
C PHE A 227 1.00 17.08 -10.90
N TYR A 228 2.05 16.42 -11.40
CA TYR A 228 1.94 15.47 -12.51
C TYR A 228 2.39 14.07 -12.11
N LEU A 229 1.77 13.04 -12.68
CA LEU A 229 2.16 11.64 -12.58
C LEU A 229 1.94 10.94 -13.92
N HIS A 230 2.39 9.70 -14.06
CA HIS A 230 2.11 8.89 -15.24
C HIS A 230 1.37 7.61 -14.84
N PRO A 231 0.50 7.05 -15.70
CA PRO A 231 -0.18 5.79 -15.43
C PRO A 231 0.77 4.64 -15.09
N TRP A 232 1.90 4.52 -15.79
CA TRP A 232 2.89 3.47 -15.53
C TRP A 232 3.46 3.52 -14.10
N GLU A 233 3.38 4.66 -13.40
CA GLU A 233 3.81 4.77 -12.01
C GLU A 233 2.93 4.01 -11.01
N PHE A 234 1.73 3.61 -11.44
CA PHE A 234 0.76 2.82 -10.69
C PHE A 234 0.81 1.32 -11.05
N ASP A 235 1.83 0.90 -11.81
CA ASP A 235 2.12 -0.51 -12.11
C ASP A 235 3.50 -0.92 -11.59
N PRO A 236 3.64 -1.35 -10.32
CA PRO A 236 4.91 -1.83 -9.79
C PRO A 236 5.42 -3.11 -10.48
N GLU A 237 4.52 -3.82 -11.18
CA GLU A 237 4.77 -5.09 -11.89
C GLU A 237 5.01 -4.88 -13.39
N GLN A 238 5.23 -3.63 -13.82
CA GLN A 238 5.58 -3.34 -15.20
C GLN A 238 6.88 -4.07 -15.62
N PRO A 239 7.00 -4.50 -16.90
CA PRO A 239 8.19 -5.15 -17.40
C PRO A 239 9.47 -4.34 -17.16
N ARG A 240 10.56 -5.04 -16.81
CA ARG A 240 11.83 -4.41 -16.48
C ARG A 240 12.72 -4.31 -17.72
N VAL A 241 13.01 -3.07 -18.15
CA VAL A 241 13.86 -2.78 -19.30
C VAL A 241 15.33 -2.84 -18.89
N GLN A 242 16.14 -3.52 -19.71
CA GLN A 242 17.60 -3.52 -19.56
C GLN A 242 18.17 -2.17 -19.99
N ALA A 243 18.26 -1.24 -19.03
CA ALA A 243 18.78 0.11 -19.24
C ALA A 243 19.91 0.43 -18.25
N GLY A 244 20.61 1.54 -18.48
CA GLY A 244 21.66 2.04 -17.58
C GLY A 244 21.15 2.30 -16.15
N ILE A 245 22.07 2.25 -15.19
CA ILE A 245 21.78 2.36 -13.75
C ILE A 245 20.95 3.62 -13.44
N LEU A 246 21.31 4.77 -14.01
CA LEU A 246 20.61 6.03 -13.75
C LEU A 246 19.17 6.04 -14.31
N SER A 247 18.94 5.48 -15.50
CA SER A 247 17.59 5.34 -16.07
C SER A 247 16.73 4.41 -15.22
N ARG A 248 17.29 3.27 -14.79
CA ARG A 248 16.60 2.33 -13.89
C ARG A 248 16.30 2.94 -12.53
N PHE A 249 17.25 3.69 -11.95
CA PHE A 249 17.06 4.40 -10.69
C PHE A 249 15.91 5.41 -10.79
N ARG A 250 15.93 6.29 -11.80
CA ARG A 250 14.88 7.31 -11.98
C ARG A 250 13.51 6.69 -12.24
N HIS A 251 13.44 5.57 -12.97
CA HIS A 251 12.18 4.97 -13.38
C HIS A 251 11.58 4.01 -12.32
N TYR A 252 12.39 3.19 -11.64
CA TYR A 252 11.89 2.09 -10.79
C TYR A 252 11.93 2.34 -9.27
N THR A 253 12.62 3.37 -8.79
CA THR A 253 12.75 3.61 -7.34
C THR A 253 11.40 3.90 -6.71
N HIS A 254 11.05 3.17 -5.64
CA HIS A 254 9.82 3.33 -4.85
C HIS A 254 8.50 3.30 -5.64
N LEU A 255 8.49 2.62 -6.79
CA LEU A 255 7.32 2.49 -7.64
C LEU A 255 6.13 1.85 -6.90
N ASP A 256 6.42 0.89 -6.02
CA ASP A 256 5.47 0.21 -5.12
C ASP A 256 4.82 1.14 -4.09
N LEU A 257 5.46 2.27 -3.77
CA LEU A 257 4.94 3.25 -2.81
C LEU A 257 4.12 4.37 -3.47
N THR A 258 4.19 4.54 -4.79
CA THR A 258 3.61 5.69 -5.50
C THR A 258 2.11 5.81 -5.25
N GLN A 259 1.35 4.72 -5.41
CA GLN A 259 -0.10 4.70 -5.23
C GLN A 259 -0.48 5.11 -3.79
N ALA A 260 0.16 4.53 -2.77
CA ALA A 260 -0.13 4.85 -1.37
C ALA A 260 0.20 6.32 -1.04
N ARG A 261 1.32 6.84 -1.57
CA ARG A 261 1.68 8.26 -1.42
C ARG A 261 0.70 9.17 -2.15
N PHE A 262 0.25 8.78 -3.34
CA PHE A 262 -0.73 9.53 -4.12
C PHE A 262 -2.08 9.61 -3.41
N ILE A 263 -2.59 8.49 -2.88
CA ILE A 263 -3.81 8.47 -2.06
C ILE A 263 -3.68 9.44 -0.88
N ARG A 264 -2.53 9.43 -0.19
CA ARG A 264 -2.24 10.36 0.90
C ARG A 264 -2.18 11.82 0.42
N LEU A 265 -1.66 12.07 -0.78
CA LEU A 265 -1.63 13.41 -1.37
C LEU A 265 -3.04 13.94 -1.64
N LEU A 266 -3.93 13.11 -2.20
CA LEU A 266 -5.35 13.43 -2.42
C LEU A 266 -6.14 13.69 -1.13
N GLN A 267 -5.67 13.22 0.02
CA GLN A 267 -6.26 13.55 1.34
C GLN A 267 -5.83 14.92 1.85
N LEU A 268 -4.65 15.37 1.44
CA LEU A 268 -4.02 16.54 2.03
C LEU A 268 -4.14 17.79 1.16
N GLN A 269 -4.30 17.64 -0.15
CA GLN A 269 -4.41 18.77 -1.09
C GLN A 269 -5.73 18.77 -1.85
N ARG A 270 -6.15 19.98 -2.25
CA ARG A 270 -7.31 20.18 -3.13
C ARG A 270 -6.80 20.20 -4.56
N PHE A 271 -7.37 19.33 -5.39
CA PHE A 271 -6.99 19.22 -6.80
C PHE A 271 -8.15 19.55 -7.71
N GLY A 272 -7.83 20.08 -8.89
CA GLY A 272 -8.75 20.34 -9.99
C GLY A 272 -8.04 20.21 -11.34
N ARG A 273 -8.78 20.54 -12.40
CA ARG A 273 -8.29 20.55 -13.78
C ARG A 273 -7.46 21.81 -14.04
N VAL A 274 -6.56 21.74 -15.02
CA VAL A 274 -5.67 22.85 -15.39
C VAL A 274 -6.48 24.01 -15.95
N ASP A 275 -7.43 23.74 -16.85
CA ASP A 275 -8.35 24.73 -17.44
C ASP A 275 -9.10 25.54 -16.36
N GLU A 276 -9.61 24.88 -15.32
CA GLU A 276 -10.32 25.51 -14.20
C GLU A 276 -9.41 26.36 -13.32
N VAL A 277 -8.20 25.88 -13.05
CA VAL A 277 -7.23 26.61 -12.22
C VAL A 277 -6.76 27.87 -12.95
N LEU A 278 -6.44 27.78 -14.24
CA LEU A 278 -6.05 28.93 -15.05
C LEU A 278 -7.23 29.90 -15.30
N GLY A 279 -8.43 29.37 -15.54
CA GLY A 279 -9.65 30.18 -15.65
C GLY A 279 -9.96 30.94 -14.35
N GLY A 280 -9.78 30.29 -13.19
CA GLY A 280 -9.92 30.93 -11.88
C GLY A 280 -8.89 32.03 -11.59
N LEU A 281 -7.75 32.02 -12.29
CA LEU A 281 -6.76 33.09 -12.28
C LEU A 281 -7.01 34.19 -13.33
N GLY A 282 -8.03 34.03 -14.19
CA GLY A 282 -8.29 34.93 -15.32
C GLY A 282 -7.27 34.80 -16.46
N LEU A 283 -6.51 33.69 -16.51
CA LEU A 283 -5.52 33.42 -17.56
C LEU A 283 -6.11 32.63 -18.75
N LEU A 284 -7.33 32.11 -18.61
CA LEU A 284 -8.10 31.48 -19.69
C LEU A 284 -9.52 32.06 -19.73
N SER A 285 -10.08 32.13 -20.95
CA SER A 285 -11.41 32.70 -21.19
C SER A 285 -12.56 31.69 -20.98
N THR A 286 -12.32 30.56 -20.32
CA THR A 286 -13.31 29.49 -20.15
C THR A 286 -14.37 29.84 -19.11
N THR A 287 -15.59 30.05 -19.61
CA THR A 287 -16.83 30.21 -18.84
C THR A 287 -17.24 28.88 -18.18
N THR A 288 -16.65 28.54 -17.04
CA THR A 288 -17.30 27.63 -16.06
C THR A 288 -16.76 27.92 -14.68
N ALA A 289 -17.64 28.42 -13.80
CA ALA A 289 -17.33 28.61 -12.39
C ALA A 289 -16.81 27.30 -11.78
N ALA A 290 -15.68 27.38 -11.07
CA ALA A 290 -15.15 26.28 -10.27
C ALA A 290 -16.29 25.67 -9.42
N PRO A 291 -16.40 24.33 -9.33
CA PRO A 291 -17.47 23.71 -8.57
C PRO A 291 -17.44 24.20 -7.12
N ALA A 292 -18.57 24.74 -6.68
CA ALA A 292 -18.80 25.11 -5.29
C ALA A 292 -18.46 23.91 -4.40
N ALA A 293 -17.67 24.18 -3.36
CA ALA A 293 -17.16 23.18 -2.44
C ALA A 293 -18.29 22.32 -1.87
N ALA A 294 -18.25 21.02 -2.14
CA ALA A 294 -19.03 20.03 -1.42
C ALA A 294 -18.39 19.83 -0.03
N ASP A 295 -18.65 20.76 0.88
CA ASP A 295 -18.54 20.54 2.32
C ASP A 295 -19.79 19.77 2.76
N ALA A 296 -19.78 18.45 2.58
CA ALA A 296 -20.73 17.56 3.23
C ALA A 296 -20.01 16.27 3.67
N PRO A 297 -20.27 15.76 4.90
CA PRO A 297 -19.76 14.47 5.29
C PRO A 297 -20.33 13.41 4.35
N VAL A 298 -19.44 12.54 3.85
CA VAL A 298 -19.78 11.43 2.96
C VAL A 298 -20.80 10.53 3.66
N SER A 299 -22.07 10.71 3.34
CA SER A 299 -23.10 9.71 3.58
C SER A 299 -22.92 8.63 2.53
N LEU A 300 -22.38 7.49 2.93
CA LEU A 300 -22.42 6.27 2.12
C LEU A 300 -23.89 5.95 1.87
N LYS A 301 -24.37 6.12 0.63
CA LYS A 301 -25.64 5.52 0.21
C LYS A 301 -25.52 4.00 0.38
N PRO A 302 -26.58 3.28 0.79
CA PRO A 302 -26.55 1.83 0.90
C PRO A 302 -26.27 1.22 -0.49
N SER A 303 -25.15 0.52 -0.63
CA SER A 303 -24.81 -0.24 -1.84
C SER A 303 -25.57 -1.57 -1.84
N ALA A 304 -25.81 -2.11 -3.04
CA ALA A 304 -26.49 -3.38 -3.33
C ALA A 304 -26.15 -4.55 -2.37
N PRO A 305 -27.08 -5.51 -2.18
CA PRO A 305 -26.88 -6.66 -1.30
C PRO A 305 -25.66 -7.51 -1.71
N PHE A 306 -24.98 -8.10 -0.71
CA PHE A 306 -23.84 -8.98 -0.92
C PHE A 306 -24.27 -10.26 -1.67
N GLY A 307 -23.47 -10.68 -2.67
CA GLY A 307 -23.83 -11.79 -3.54
C GLY A 307 -23.34 -13.16 -3.06
N THR A 308 -22.35 -13.22 -2.15
CA THR A 308 -21.63 -14.47 -1.81
C THR A 308 -21.85 -15.01 -0.39
N PHE A 309 -22.59 -14.31 0.48
CA PHE A 309 -22.90 -14.75 1.85
C PHE A 309 -24.18 -14.07 2.37
N ASN A 310 -24.88 -14.71 3.32
CA ASN A 310 -26.18 -14.23 3.82
C ASN A 310 -26.15 -13.85 5.31
N SER A 311 -25.10 -14.22 6.03
CA SER A 311 -25.02 -14.00 7.49
C SER A 311 -23.62 -13.59 7.98
N VAL A 312 -23.57 -12.72 8.99
CA VAL A 312 -22.32 -12.18 9.58
C VAL A 312 -22.30 -12.33 11.10
N SER A 313 -21.22 -12.88 11.66
CA SER A 313 -20.99 -12.90 13.11
C SER A 313 -19.89 -11.93 13.50
N LEU A 314 -20.20 -10.94 14.35
CA LEU A 314 -19.20 -10.07 14.96
C LEU A 314 -18.74 -10.65 16.31
N VAL A 315 -17.46 -10.96 16.46
CA VAL A 315 -16.85 -11.51 17.67
C VAL A 315 -16.01 -10.45 18.37
N VAL A 316 -16.34 -10.18 19.64
CA VAL A 316 -15.71 -9.14 20.46
C VAL A 316 -15.21 -9.74 21.79
N PRO A 317 -13.90 -9.98 21.95
CA PRO A 317 -13.35 -10.31 23.26
C PRO A 317 -13.36 -9.07 24.18
N ALA A 318 -13.78 -9.26 25.43
CA ALA A 318 -13.90 -8.20 26.43
C ALA A 318 -13.23 -8.61 27.75
N PHE A 319 -12.46 -7.70 28.36
CA PHE A 319 -11.88 -7.88 29.69
C PHE A 319 -11.75 -6.54 30.44
N ASN A 320 -12.66 -6.31 31.38
CA ASN A 320 -12.85 -5.05 32.09
C ASN A 320 -13.10 -3.86 31.17
N GLU A 321 -14.16 -3.96 30.36
CA GLU A 321 -14.59 -3.03 29.32
C GLU A 321 -16.00 -2.47 29.63
N GLU A 322 -16.36 -2.35 30.92
CA GLU A 322 -17.70 -1.93 31.36
C GLU A 322 -18.15 -0.59 30.74
N ARG A 323 -17.22 0.35 30.56
CA ARG A 323 -17.49 1.70 30.05
C ARG A 323 -17.56 1.79 28.52
N SER A 324 -17.00 0.82 27.81
CA SER A 324 -16.88 0.80 26.35
C SER A 324 -17.95 -0.06 25.69
N VAL A 325 -18.38 -1.13 26.36
CA VAL A 325 -19.20 -2.19 25.75
C VAL A 325 -20.56 -1.73 25.20
N VAL A 326 -21.27 -0.85 25.91
CA VAL A 326 -22.58 -0.33 25.46
C VAL A 326 -22.43 0.53 24.22
N ARG A 327 -21.47 1.46 24.23
CA ARG A 327 -21.18 2.32 23.09
C ARG A 327 -20.69 1.52 21.88
N LEU A 328 -19.89 0.49 22.11
CA LEU A 328 -19.40 -0.38 21.05
C LEU A 328 -20.57 -1.12 20.40
N TYR A 329 -21.51 -1.62 21.20
CA TYR A 329 -22.72 -2.26 20.71
C TYR A 329 -23.54 -1.30 19.84
N ASP A 330 -23.79 -0.07 20.28
CA ASP A 330 -24.59 0.90 19.52
C ASP A 330 -23.96 1.19 18.15
N GLU A 331 -22.65 1.45 18.11
CA GLU A 331 -21.91 1.74 16.88
C GLU A 331 -21.83 0.50 15.96
N ALA A 332 -21.60 -0.69 16.52
CA ALA A 332 -21.53 -1.94 15.76
C ALA A 332 -22.90 -2.36 15.21
N SER A 333 -23.96 -2.26 16.00
CA SER A 333 -25.33 -2.55 15.57
C SER A 333 -25.75 -1.61 14.44
N ALA A 334 -25.42 -0.32 14.53
CA ALA A 334 -25.68 0.63 13.43
C ALA A 334 -24.94 0.26 12.14
N ALA A 335 -23.65 -0.11 12.24
CA ALA A 335 -22.87 -0.55 11.08
C ALA A 335 -23.41 -1.85 10.47
N LEU A 336 -23.78 -2.83 11.29
CA LEU A 336 -24.29 -4.13 10.82
C LEU A 336 -25.71 -4.03 10.22
N ARG A 337 -26.60 -3.22 10.80
CA ARG A 337 -27.95 -2.98 10.23
C ARG A 337 -27.90 -2.39 8.82
N SER A 338 -26.87 -1.61 8.51
CA SER A 338 -26.68 -1.02 7.17
C SER A 338 -26.35 -2.03 6.07
N LEU A 339 -26.03 -3.27 6.43
CA LEU A 339 -25.63 -4.33 5.50
C LEU A 339 -26.82 -5.05 4.83
N GLY A 340 -28.01 -5.02 5.45
CA GLY A 340 -29.19 -5.72 4.93
C GLY A 340 -29.10 -7.26 4.95
N CYS A 341 -28.23 -7.84 5.78
CA CYS A 341 -28.07 -9.29 5.96
C CYS A 341 -28.33 -9.71 7.42
N GLU A 342 -28.52 -11.02 7.66
CA GLU A 342 -28.62 -11.55 9.02
C GLU A 342 -27.30 -11.34 9.76
N TYR A 343 -27.37 -10.94 11.03
CA TYR A 343 -26.16 -10.73 11.82
C TYR A 343 -26.34 -11.09 13.29
N GLU A 344 -25.24 -11.44 13.93
CA GLU A 344 -25.15 -11.62 15.38
C GLU A 344 -23.91 -10.93 15.95
N ILE A 345 -23.98 -10.54 17.23
CA ILE A 345 -22.86 -9.93 17.95
C ILE A 345 -22.55 -10.81 19.16
N ILE A 346 -21.36 -11.39 19.17
CA ILE A 346 -20.87 -12.33 20.19
C ILE A 346 -19.83 -11.62 21.05
N PHE A 347 -20.19 -11.32 22.28
CA PHE A 347 -19.25 -10.86 23.30
C PHE A 347 -18.68 -12.05 24.06
N VAL A 348 -17.36 -12.10 24.21
CA VAL A 348 -16.68 -13.11 25.02
C VAL A 348 -15.97 -12.44 26.18
N ASP A 349 -16.55 -12.57 27.37
CA ASP A 349 -15.99 -12.08 28.63
C ASP A 349 -14.85 -12.98 29.09
N ASP A 350 -13.61 -12.47 29.06
CA ASP A 350 -12.39 -13.19 29.47
C ASP A 350 -12.19 -13.14 30.99
N GLY A 351 -13.25 -13.44 31.74
CA GLY A 351 -13.28 -13.45 33.19
C GLY A 351 -13.11 -12.05 33.82
N SER A 352 -13.89 -11.07 33.36
CA SER A 352 -13.83 -9.71 33.90
C SER A 352 -14.15 -9.66 35.40
N THR A 353 -13.53 -8.71 36.08
CA THR A 353 -13.72 -8.45 37.52
C THR A 353 -14.59 -7.23 37.80
N ASP A 354 -15.01 -6.51 36.77
CA ASP A 354 -15.89 -5.34 36.83
C ASP A 354 -17.31 -5.67 36.32
N GLY A 355 -18.13 -4.64 36.08
CA GLY A 355 -19.52 -4.81 35.63
C GLY A 355 -19.68 -5.22 34.15
N THR A 356 -18.61 -5.53 33.40
CA THR A 356 -18.67 -5.80 31.94
C THR A 356 -19.71 -6.88 31.60
N TYR A 357 -19.68 -8.01 32.30
CA TYR A 357 -20.60 -9.12 32.04
C TYR A 357 -22.07 -8.72 32.28
N GLY A 358 -22.34 -7.95 33.34
CA GLY A 358 -23.69 -7.46 33.64
C GLY A 358 -24.23 -6.55 32.55
N ARG A 359 -23.41 -5.62 32.04
CA ARG A 359 -23.81 -4.71 30.96
C ARG A 359 -24.15 -5.43 29.66
N VAL A 360 -23.40 -6.47 29.32
CA VAL A 360 -23.69 -7.26 28.11
C VAL A 360 -24.95 -8.11 28.28
N LEU A 361 -25.25 -8.59 29.50
CA LEU A 361 -26.53 -9.26 29.77
C LEU A 361 -27.71 -8.31 29.55
N GLU A 362 -27.62 -7.07 30.03
CA GLU A 362 -28.64 -6.03 29.77
C GLU A 362 -28.83 -5.77 28.26
N LEU A 363 -27.75 -5.83 27.47
CA LEU A 363 -27.82 -5.69 26.01
C LEU A 363 -28.52 -6.88 25.35
N ARG A 364 -28.25 -8.10 25.83
CA ARG A 364 -28.92 -9.32 25.34
C ARG A 364 -30.42 -9.33 25.61
N GLU A 365 -30.85 -8.77 26.73
CA GLU A 365 -32.29 -8.61 27.01
C GLU A 365 -32.97 -7.62 26.04
N ARG A 366 -32.19 -6.69 25.46
CA ARG A 366 -32.69 -5.68 24.50
C ARG A 366 -32.63 -6.13 23.05
N ASP A 367 -31.68 -6.99 22.69
CA ASP A 367 -31.50 -7.49 21.33
C ASP A 367 -31.08 -8.97 21.36
N GLU A 368 -31.97 -9.85 20.89
CA GLU A 368 -31.77 -11.30 20.84
C GLU A 368 -30.58 -11.72 19.96
N ARG A 369 -30.11 -10.82 19.07
CA ARG A 369 -28.91 -11.04 18.23
C ARG A 369 -27.61 -10.97 19.03
N VAL A 370 -27.66 -10.51 20.28
CA VAL A 370 -26.49 -10.42 21.17
C VAL A 370 -26.30 -11.72 21.94
N LYS A 371 -25.15 -12.36 21.75
CA LYS A 371 -24.73 -13.55 22.49
C LYS A 371 -23.57 -13.19 23.42
N ILE A 372 -23.53 -13.84 24.58
CA ILE A 372 -22.50 -13.63 25.58
C ILE A 372 -21.96 -14.97 26.08
N PHE A 373 -20.64 -15.10 26.07
CA PHE A 373 -19.93 -16.23 26.65
C PHE A 373 -18.98 -15.73 27.73
N LYS A 374 -18.98 -16.38 28.90
CA LYS A 374 -18.09 -16.04 30.01
C LYS A 374 -17.08 -17.14 30.26
N LEU A 375 -15.80 -16.79 30.16
CA LEU A 375 -14.72 -17.67 30.56
C LEU A 375 -14.58 -17.67 32.09
N ARG A 376 -14.23 -18.84 32.66
CA ARG A 376 -14.16 -19.01 34.13
C ARG A 376 -13.13 -18.12 34.82
N LYS A 377 -12.09 -17.70 34.10
CA LYS A 377 -11.01 -16.81 34.54
C LYS A 377 -10.37 -16.17 33.30
N ASN A 378 -9.43 -15.26 33.50
CA ASN A 378 -8.66 -14.67 32.40
C ASN A 378 -7.70 -15.70 31.78
N PHE A 379 -7.95 -16.03 30.52
CA PHE A 379 -7.11 -16.88 29.67
C PHE A 379 -6.39 -16.11 28.56
N GLY A 380 -6.73 -14.83 28.38
CA GLY A 380 -6.16 -13.94 27.40
C GLY A 380 -6.98 -13.85 26.12
N GLN A 381 -6.72 -12.78 25.36
CA GLN A 381 -7.48 -12.40 24.16
C GLN A 381 -7.64 -13.52 23.13
N THR A 382 -6.61 -14.33 22.89
CA THR A 382 -6.68 -15.44 21.92
C THR A 382 -7.70 -16.50 22.32
N ALA A 383 -7.76 -16.85 23.61
CA ALA A 383 -8.70 -17.85 24.09
C ALA A 383 -10.15 -17.34 24.00
N ALA A 384 -10.36 -16.07 24.33
CA ALA A 384 -11.65 -15.40 24.15
C ALA A 384 -12.07 -15.36 22.67
N MET A 385 -11.14 -15.03 21.77
CA MET A 385 -11.42 -14.99 20.33
C MET A 385 -11.71 -16.39 19.76
N ALA A 386 -10.96 -17.41 20.18
CA ALA A 386 -11.20 -18.80 19.79
C ALA A 386 -12.59 -19.27 20.23
N CYS A 387 -12.98 -19.00 21.48
CA CYS A 387 -14.32 -19.28 21.96
C CYS A 387 -15.38 -18.59 21.09
N GLY A 388 -15.19 -17.31 20.76
CA GLY A 388 -16.12 -16.59 19.90
C GLY A 388 -16.22 -17.17 18.48
N PHE A 389 -15.10 -17.64 17.91
CA PHE A 389 -15.09 -18.29 16.60
C PHE A 389 -15.79 -19.65 16.59
N ASP A 390 -15.66 -20.43 17.66
CA ASP A 390 -16.30 -21.75 17.79
C ASP A 390 -17.83 -21.63 17.88
N TYR A 391 -18.35 -20.57 18.51
CA TYR A 391 -19.78 -20.33 18.67
C TYR A 391 -20.40 -19.40 17.63
N ALA A 392 -19.61 -18.87 16.70
CA ALA A 392 -20.09 -18.03 15.61
C ALA A 392 -20.79 -18.86 14.52
N SER A 393 -22.03 -18.48 14.21
CA SER A 393 -22.94 -19.18 13.29
C SER A 393 -22.94 -18.62 11.86
N GLY A 394 -22.51 -17.38 11.66
CA GLY A 394 -22.52 -16.69 10.37
C GLY A 394 -21.56 -17.27 9.33
N ASP A 395 -21.85 -17.00 8.05
CA ASP A 395 -21.03 -17.37 6.89
C ASP A 395 -19.69 -16.64 6.86
N VAL A 396 -19.70 -15.40 7.35
CA VAL A 396 -18.51 -14.56 7.52
C VAL A 396 -18.40 -14.15 8.98
N ILE A 397 -17.21 -14.31 9.54
CA ILE A 397 -16.90 -13.98 10.93
C ILE A 397 -15.99 -12.77 10.93
N VAL A 398 -16.39 -11.72 11.64
CA VAL A 398 -15.61 -10.50 11.83
C VAL A 398 -15.13 -10.47 13.29
N SER A 399 -13.85 -10.25 13.53
CA SER A 399 -13.32 -10.01 14.88
C SER A 399 -13.03 -8.53 15.09
N MET A 400 -13.17 -8.02 16.31
CA MET A 400 -12.69 -6.68 16.69
C MET A 400 -12.45 -6.53 18.20
N ASP A 401 -11.61 -5.59 18.64
CA ASP A 401 -11.37 -5.32 20.07
C ASP A 401 -12.54 -4.59 20.75
N GLY A 402 -12.73 -4.86 22.05
CA GLY A 402 -13.77 -4.24 22.89
C GLY A 402 -13.52 -2.79 23.35
N ASP A 403 -12.38 -2.19 23.00
CA ASP A 403 -11.88 -0.94 23.61
C ASP A 403 -12.19 0.35 22.82
N LEU A 404 -13.06 0.26 21.82
CA LEU A 404 -13.48 1.33 20.89
C LEU A 404 -12.35 1.90 20.01
N GLN A 405 -11.17 1.27 19.96
CA GLN A 405 -10.09 1.75 19.09
C GLN A 405 -10.36 1.43 17.61
N ASN A 406 -11.00 0.30 17.34
CA ASN A 406 -11.44 -0.07 15.99
C ASN A 406 -12.82 0.53 15.71
N ASP A 407 -12.98 1.09 14.51
CA ASP A 407 -14.23 1.72 14.08
C ASP A 407 -15.17 0.67 13.44
N PRO A 408 -16.35 0.39 14.03
CA PRO A 408 -17.29 -0.54 13.43
C PRO A 408 -17.78 -0.10 12.03
N ALA A 409 -17.72 1.19 11.71
CA ALA A 409 -18.11 1.70 10.39
C ALA A 409 -17.24 1.18 9.24
N ASP A 410 -16.06 0.61 9.55
CA ASP A 410 -15.20 -0.01 8.54
C ASP A 410 -15.65 -1.44 8.18
N ILE A 411 -16.47 -2.12 9.00
CA ILE A 411 -16.92 -3.51 8.78
C ILE A 411 -17.51 -3.72 7.37
N PRO A 412 -18.40 -2.86 6.84
CA PRO A 412 -18.93 -3.02 5.48
C PRO A 412 -17.83 -3.04 4.40
N ALA A 413 -16.74 -2.29 4.58
CA ALA A 413 -15.62 -2.29 3.64
C ALA A 413 -14.86 -3.64 3.66
N LEU A 414 -14.65 -4.23 4.85
CA LEU A 414 -14.04 -5.57 4.95
C LEU A 414 -14.89 -6.62 4.24
N LEU A 415 -16.20 -6.58 4.47
CA LEU A 415 -17.15 -7.53 3.90
C LEU A 415 -17.25 -7.45 2.37
N ARG A 416 -17.10 -6.25 1.78
CA ARG A 416 -17.04 -6.10 0.32
C ARG A 416 -15.85 -6.81 -0.32
N GLU A 417 -14.69 -6.81 0.34
CA GLU A 417 -13.54 -7.57 -0.17
C GLU A 417 -13.74 -9.08 0.01
N ILE A 418 -14.38 -9.53 1.09
CA ILE A 418 -14.81 -10.94 1.19
C ILE A 418 -15.72 -11.29 0.00
N ASP A 419 -16.68 -10.43 -0.34
CA ASP A 419 -17.61 -10.65 -1.45
C ASP A 419 -16.93 -10.73 -2.83
N ARG A 420 -15.84 -9.99 -3.02
CA ARG A 420 -14.96 -10.09 -4.21
C ARG A 420 -14.19 -11.41 -4.32
N GLY A 421 -14.30 -12.27 -3.30
CA GLY A 421 -13.74 -13.61 -3.28
C GLY A 421 -12.54 -13.76 -2.35
N PHE A 422 -12.16 -12.76 -1.55
CA PHE A 422 -11.10 -12.99 -0.55
C PHE A 422 -11.60 -13.92 0.58
N ASP A 423 -10.68 -14.70 1.14
CA ASP A 423 -10.96 -15.65 2.21
C ASP A 423 -10.73 -14.99 3.59
N ILE A 424 -9.74 -14.09 3.67
CA ILE A 424 -9.44 -13.28 4.85
C ILE A 424 -9.15 -11.84 4.43
N VAL A 425 -9.74 -10.87 5.14
CA VAL A 425 -9.50 -9.44 4.95
C VAL A 425 -9.02 -8.84 6.26
N CYS A 426 -7.83 -8.24 6.25
CA CYS A 426 -7.24 -7.62 7.42
C CYS A 426 -7.41 -6.10 7.43
N GLY A 427 -7.84 -5.54 8.57
CA GLY A 427 -7.76 -4.10 8.76
C GLY A 427 -6.32 -3.63 8.94
N TRP A 428 -5.93 -2.58 8.23
CA TRP A 428 -4.63 -1.92 8.34
C TRP A 428 -4.78 -0.53 8.95
N ARG A 429 -4.28 -0.37 10.18
CA ARG A 429 -4.28 0.90 10.90
C ARG A 429 -3.12 1.79 10.42
N VAL A 430 -3.40 2.67 9.46
CA VAL A 430 -2.40 3.55 8.85
C VAL A 430 -1.96 4.67 9.81
N GLU A 431 -2.90 5.25 10.56
CA GLU A 431 -2.66 6.38 11.47
C GLU A 431 -2.69 5.96 12.96
N ARG A 432 -1.68 5.21 13.40
CA ARG A 432 -1.53 4.88 14.83
C ARG A 432 -1.23 6.15 15.66
N LYS A 433 -2.17 6.53 16.53
CA LYS A 433 -2.02 7.57 17.58
C LYS A 433 -1.30 7.05 18.85
N ASP A 434 -0.51 5.99 18.75
CA ASP A 434 0.27 5.42 19.87
C ASP A 434 1.62 6.15 20.05
N ARG A 435 2.14 6.22 21.29
CA ARG A 435 3.45 6.79 21.62
C ARG A 435 4.57 6.15 20.78
N TRP A 436 5.34 7.01 20.09
CA TRP A 436 6.30 6.64 19.04
C TRP A 436 7.40 5.66 19.49
N ILE A 437 7.94 5.87 20.70
CA ILE A 437 9.13 5.16 21.18
C ILE A 437 8.79 3.78 21.79
N SER A 438 7.66 3.65 22.50
CA SER A 438 7.34 2.40 23.21
C SER A 438 6.56 1.37 22.36
N ARG A 439 5.96 1.78 21.24
CA ARG A 439 5.00 0.93 20.50
C ARG A 439 5.18 0.88 18.98
N ARG A 440 5.57 1.97 18.32
CA ARG A 440 5.63 2.02 16.85
C ARG A 440 6.89 1.34 16.30
N LEU A 441 8.06 1.63 16.88
CA LEU A 441 9.34 1.06 16.45
C LEU A 441 9.39 -0.49 16.57
N PRO A 442 8.98 -1.13 17.69
CA PRO A 442 8.96 -2.59 17.77
C PRO A 442 7.98 -3.23 16.78
N SER A 443 6.83 -2.60 16.53
CA SER A 443 5.82 -3.12 15.58
C SER A 443 6.28 -3.08 14.13
N LEU A 444 7.07 -2.08 13.74
CA LEU A 444 7.64 -1.96 12.39
C LEU A 444 8.71 -3.03 12.15
N ILE A 445 9.58 -3.26 13.14
CA ILE A 445 10.60 -4.32 13.09
C ILE A 445 9.92 -5.69 13.07
N ALA A 446 8.91 -5.91 13.92
CA ALA A 446 8.15 -7.16 13.95
C ALA A 446 7.46 -7.45 12.61
N ASN A 447 6.73 -6.48 12.06
CA ASN A 447 6.01 -6.65 10.80
C ASN A 447 6.98 -6.84 9.62
N ALA A 448 8.11 -6.12 9.57
CA ALA A 448 9.13 -6.32 8.55
C ALA A 448 9.78 -7.70 8.65
N LEU A 449 10.01 -8.21 9.86
CA LEU A 449 10.61 -9.51 10.08
C LEU A 449 9.62 -10.65 9.76
N VAL A 450 8.33 -10.51 10.11
CA VAL A 450 7.29 -11.47 9.68
C VAL A 450 7.19 -11.50 8.16
N ARG A 451 7.16 -10.36 7.46
CA ARG A 451 7.12 -10.31 5.98
C ARG A 451 8.31 -11.05 5.36
N LYS A 452 9.51 -10.83 5.89
CA LYS A 452 10.74 -11.49 5.40
C LYS A 452 10.74 -13.00 5.65
N VAL A 453 10.12 -13.45 6.75
CA VAL A 453 10.11 -14.87 7.15
C VAL A 453 8.96 -15.66 6.53
N THR A 454 7.78 -15.06 6.39
CA THR A 454 6.55 -15.73 5.93
C THR A 454 6.28 -15.49 4.45
N GLY A 455 6.89 -14.47 3.82
CA GLY A 455 6.58 -14.06 2.44
C GLY A 455 5.23 -13.36 2.28
N VAL A 456 4.48 -13.21 3.38
CA VAL A 456 3.11 -12.68 3.41
C VAL A 456 3.15 -11.15 3.40
N GLN A 457 2.50 -10.52 2.41
CA GLN A 457 2.46 -9.07 2.22
C GLN A 457 1.37 -8.38 3.07
N ILE A 458 1.42 -8.54 4.40
CA ILE A 458 0.45 -7.91 5.31
C ILE A 458 1.11 -6.77 6.11
N HIS A 459 0.43 -5.62 6.19
CA HIS A 459 0.93 -4.40 6.80
C HIS A 459 0.73 -4.29 8.31
N ASP A 460 -0.38 -4.83 8.83
CA ASP A 460 -0.65 -4.83 10.27
C ASP A 460 -1.27 -6.14 10.76
N LEU A 461 -0.42 -7.11 11.09
CA LEU A 461 -0.84 -8.38 11.69
C LEU A 461 -1.53 -8.20 13.06
N GLY A 462 -1.23 -7.10 13.75
CA GLY A 462 -1.72 -6.83 15.10
C GLY A 462 -3.06 -6.12 15.13
N CYS A 463 -3.69 -5.80 14.00
CA CYS A 463 -5.06 -5.31 13.99
C CYS A 463 -6.02 -6.46 14.34
N SER A 464 -6.94 -6.24 15.26
CA SER A 464 -7.98 -7.19 15.63
C SER A 464 -9.16 -7.13 14.67
N LEU A 465 -9.42 -5.97 14.03
CA LEU A 465 -10.45 -5.81 13.01
C LEU A 465 -10.09 -6.59 11.75
N LYS A 466 -10.71 -7.76 11.59
CA LYS A 466 -10.47 -8.71 10.51
C LYS A 466 -11.76 -9.42 10.15
N ALA A 467 -11.94 -9.76 8.88
CA ALA A 467 -13.06 -10.58 8.40
C ALA A 467 -12.52 -11.90 7.83
N TYR A 468 -13.25 -12.98 8.10
CA TYR A 468 -12.88 -14.34 7.74
C TYR A 468 -14.09 -15.06 7.14
N ARG A 469 -13.90 -15.83 6.07
CA ARG A 469 -14.88 -16.85 5.70
C ARG A 469 -14.94 -17.91 6.81
N ALA A 470 -16.15 -18.31 7.22
CA ALA A 470 -16.32 -19.24 8.33
C ALA A 470 -15.56 -20.56 8.14
N GLY A 471 -15.49 -21.06 6.91
CA GLY A 471 -14.74 -22.28 6.57
C GLY A 471 -13.23 -22.21 6.77
N VAL A 472 -12.64 -21.00 6.86
CA VAL A 472 -11.19 -20.81 7.07
C VAL A 472 -10.85 -20.76 8.55
N ILE A 473 -11.74 -20.20 9.37
CA ILE A 473 -11.46 -19.91 10.78
C ILE A 473 -12.01 -20.98 11.72
N ARG A 474 -13.11 -21.67 11.35
CA ARG A 474 -13.69 -22.75 12.16
C ARG A 474 -12.74 -23.95 12.19
N GLY A 475 -12.44 -24.43 13.40
CA GLY A 475 -11.55 -25.58 13.62
C GLY A 475 -10.05 -25.25 13.67
N LEU A 476 -9.67 -23.98 13.51
CA LEU A 476 -8.27 -23.56 13.65
C LEU A 476 -7.90 -23.50 15.13
N LYS A 477 -7.03 -24.42 15.58
CA LYS A 477 -6.56 -24.44 16.97
C LYS A 477 -5.60 -23.28 17.22
N LEU A 478 -6.10 -22.24 17.88
CA LEU A 478 -5.34 -21.05 18.27
C LEU A 478 -4.64 -21.28 19.63
N TYR A 479 -3.32 -21.15 19.68
CA TYR A 479 -2.53 -21.21 20.92
C TYR A 479 -1.80 -19.89 21.19
N SER A 480 -1.60 -19.52 22.46
CA SER A 480 -0.81 -18.34 22.86
C SER A 480 -1.26 -17.05 22.15
N ASP A 481 -0.37 -16.22 21.58
CA ASP A 481 -0.65 -14.99 20.82
C ASP A 481 -0.97 -15.25 19.30
N MET A 482 -1.32 -16.49 18.91
CA MET A 482 -1.48 -16.88 17.48
C MET A 482 -2.57 -16.15 16.70
N HIS A 483 -3.55 -15.51 17.36
CA HIS A 483 -4.61 -14.78 16.67
C HIS A 483 -4.09 -13.69 15.71
N ARG A 484 -2.90 -13.15 15.98
CA ARG A 484 -2.24 -12.16 15.11
C ARG A 484 -1.71 -12.78 13.82
N PHE A 485 -1.31 -14.05 13.88
CA PHE A 485 -0.66 -14.76 12.78
C PHE A 485 -1.64 -15.58 11.93
N ILE A 486 -2.93 -15.61 12.27
CA ILE A 486 -3.97 -16.27 11.47
C ILE A 486 -3.86 -15.92 9.98
N PRO A 487 -3.73 -14.64 9.57
CA PRO A 487 -3.65 -14.31 8.16
C PRO A 487 -2.40 -14.90 7.49
N ALA A 488 -1.26 -14.88 8.19
CA ALA A 488 -0.01 -15.39 7.65
C ALA A 488 -0.01 -16.92 7.52
N VAL A 489 -0.51 -17.63 8.53
CA VAL A 489 -0.63 -19.10 8.50
C VAL A 489 -1.64 -19.53 7.43
N SER A 490 -2.76 -18.82 7.30
CA SER A 490 -3.79 -19.16 6.33
C SER A 490 -3.33 -18.91 4.90
N GLN A 491 -2.57 -17.84 4.64
CA GLN A 491 -1.99 -17.60 3.31
C GLN A 491 -0.98 -18.69 2.92
N LEU A 492 -0.17 -19.17 3.88
CA LEU A 492 0.71 -20.32 3.65
C LEU A 492 -0.05 -21.62 3.39
N ALA A 493 -1.26 -21.75 3.93
CA ALA A 493 -2.18 -22.85 3.65
C ALA A 493 -2.98 -22.66 2.34
N GLY A 494 -2.76 -21.57 1.60
CA GLY A 494 -3.37 -21.32 0.29
C GLY A 494 -4.60 -20.39 0.29
N ALA A 495 -4.97 -19.81 1.44
CA ALA A 495 -6.09 -18.86 1.50
C ALA A 495 -5.75 -17.52 0.80
N ARG A 496 -6.73 -16.92 0.12
CA ARG A 496 -6.61 -15.59 -0.47
C ARG A 496 -6.78 -14.53 0.61
N VAL A 497 -5.68 -13.85 0.95
CA VAL A 497 -5.65 -12.83 2.00
C VAL A 497 -5.41 -11.46 1.39
N THR A 498 -6.20 -10.46 1.81
CA THR A 498 -5.99 -9.05 1.46
C THR A 498 -6.11 -8.17 2.70
N GLU A 499 -5.87 -6.87 2.53
CA GLU A 499 -5.96 -5.87 3.57
C GLU A 499 -6.64 -4.60 3.07
N ILE A 500 -7.31 -3.90 3.99
CA ILE A 500 -7.91 -2.58 3.71
C ILE A 500 -7.49 -1.59 4.78
N GLN A 501 -7.44 -0.31 4.43
CA GLN A 501 -7.18 0.73 5.42
C GLN A 501 -8.40 0.89 6.32
N VAL A 502 -8.19 0.91 7.63
CA VAL A 502 -9.24 1.08 8.64
C VAL A 502 -8.89 2.25 9.56
N ASN A 503 -9.92 2.94 10.03
CA ASN A 503 -9.80 4.01 11.00
C ASN A 503 -9.32 3.47 12.36
N HIS A 504 -8.53 4.27 13.08
CA HIS A 504 -8.04 3.91 14.41
C HIS A 504 -8.19 5.08 15.37
N ARG A 505 -9.04 4.89 16.37
CA ARG A 505 -9.41 5.89 17.35
C ARG A 505 -8.48 5.83 18.57
N PRO A 506 -8.22 6.97 19.25
CA PRO A 506 -7.53 6.95 20.52
C PRO A 506 -8.39 6.21 21.55
N ARG A 507 -7.76 5.43 22.42
CA ARG A 507 -8.47 4.72 23.49
C ARG A 507 -9.14 5.73 24.43
N LEU A 508 -10.45 5.62 24.60
CA LEU A 508 -11.23 6.55 25.43
C LEU A 508 -11.23 6.13 26.91
N PHE A 509 -11.13 4.84 27.20
CA PHE A 509 -11.23 4.29 28.56
C PHE A 509 -10.18 3.19 28.79
N GLY A 510 -9.67 3.09 30.03
CA GLY A 510 -8.77 2.02 30.46
C GLY A 510 -7.26 2.29 30.28
N VAL A 511 -6.45 1.67 31.15
CA VAL A 511 -4.97 1.73 31.10
C VAL A 511 -4.44 0.61 30.21
N SER A 512 -3.39 0.88 29.44
CA SER A 512 -2.63 -0.14 28.70
C SER A 512 -2.11 -1.22 29.66
N LYS A 513 -2.75 -2.40 29.69
CA LYS A 513 -2.31 -3.57 30.48
C LYS A 513 -1.07 -4.29 29.88
N TYR A 514 -0.46 -3.76 28.81
CA TYR A 514 0.66 -4.39 28.08
C TYR A 514 1.98 -3.61 28.25
N GLY A 515 2.98 -4.24 28.87
CA GLY A 515 4.31 -3.67 29.17
C GLY A 515 5.46 -4.09 28.24
N LEU A 516 6.68 -3.61 28.55
CA LEU A 516 7.96 -3.83 27.83
C LEU A 516 8.36 -5.30 27.65
N SER A 517 7.69 -6.24 28.34
CA SER A 517 7.87 -7.69 28.16
C SER A 517 7.50 -8.20 26.76
N ARG A 518 6.86 -7.36 25.94
CA ARG A 518 6.42 -7.71 24.60
C ARG A 518 7.56 -7.83 23.59
N THR A 519 8.66 -7.08 23.76
CA THR A 519 9.75 -7.06 22.77
C THR A 519 10.48 -8.40 22.68
N TYR A 520 10.77 -9.04 23.82
CA TYR A 520 11.39 -10.37 23.84
C TYR A 520 10.43 -11.45 23.35
N LYS A 521 9.14 -11.33 23.68
CA LYS A 521 8.12 -12.30 23.28
C LYS A 521 7.88 -12.27 21.77
N ILE A 522 7.91 -11.09 21.16
CA ILE A 522 7.86 -10.92 19.70
C ILE A 522 9.07 -11.56 19.01
N LEU A 523 10.28 -11.43 19.57
CA LEU A 523 11.49 -12.10 19.06
C LEU A 523 11.35 -13.63 19.12
N ILE A 524 10.84 -14.15 20.23
CA ILE A 524 10.55 -15.58 20.39
C ILE A 524 9.47 -16.03 19.40
N ASP A 525 8.36 -15.29 19.27
CA ASP A 525 7.28 -15.60 18.33
C ASP A 525 7.78 -15.58 16.86
N LEU A 526 8.71 -14.68 16.52
CA LEU A 526 9.33 -14.62 15.19
C LEU A 526 10.26 -15.81 14.92
N ILE A 527 11.03 -16.23 15.92
CA ILE A 527 11.82 -17.46 15.86
C ILE A 527 10.87 -18.65 15.73
N SER A 528 9.79 -18.70 16.52
CA SER A 528 8.76 -19.73 16.45
C SER A 528 8.09 -19.78 15.08
N ILE A 529 7.82 -18.64 14.43
CA ILE A 529 7.25 -18.59 13.07
C ILE A 529 8.26 -19.06 12.03
N LYS A 530 9.52 -18.64 12.11
CA LYS A 530 10.58 -19.11 11.21
C LYS A 530 10.84 -20.61 11.39
N MET A 531 10.72 -21.10 12.62
CA MET A 531 10.73 -22.52 12.92
C MET A 531 9.44 -23.18 12.43
N LEU A 532 8.28 -22.54 12.50
CA LEU A 532 7.01 -23.03 11.94
C LEU A 532 7.05 -23.19 10.42
N THR A 533 7.63 -22.23 9.71
CA THR A 533 7.62 -22.22 8.24
C THR A 533 8.77 -23.00 7.62
N ARG A 534 9.92 -23.11 8.28
CA ARG A 534 11.12 -23.79 7.74
C ARG A 534 11.55 -25.05 8.50
N PHE A 535 11.35 -25.12 9.83
CA PHE A 535 11.80 -26.25 10.66
C PHE A 535 10.69 -27.25 10.98
N THR A 536 9.41 -26.86 10.97
CA THR A 536 8.32 -27.71 11.51
C THR A 536 7.98 -28.88 10.61
N PHE A 537 8.34 -28.82 9.33
CA PHE A 537 8.13 -29.96 8.45
C PHE A 537 9.20 -31.06 8.65
N LYS A 538 10.40 -30.73 9.15
CA LYS A 538 11.49 -31.68 9.46
C LYS A 538 12.48 -31.08 10.51
N PRO A 539 12.12 -31.00 11.80
CA PRO A 539 12.97 -30.36 12.81
C PRO A 539 14.32 -31.06 12.95
N LEU A 540 14.38 -32.38 12.78
CA LEU A 540 15.64 -33.13 12.76
C LEU A 540 16.62 -32.59 11.72
N VAL A 541 16.17 -32.35 10.49
CA VAL A 541 17.04 -31.81 9.42
C VAL A 541 17.61 -30.46 9.81
N GLY A 542 16.82 -29.61 10.45
CA GLY A 542 17.26 -28.31 10.92
C GLY A 542 18.33 -28.39 12.03
N PHE A 543 18.14 -29.27 13.00
CA PHE A 543 19.13 -29.49 14.06
C PHE A 543 20.37 -30.24 13.58
N VAL A 544 20.26 -31.08 12.55
CA VAL A 544 21.41 -31.67 11.83
C VAL A 544 22.27 -30.58 11.18
N TRP A 545 21.65 -29.61 10.47
CA TRP A 545 22.38 -28.47 9.90
C TRP A 545 23.02 -27.58 10.96
N LEU A 546 22.38 -27.43 12.13
CA LEU A 546 22.93 -26.64 13.25
C LEU A 546 24.07 -27.37 13.96
N GLY A 547 24.02 -28.70 14.05
CA GLY A 547 25.06 -29.53 14.66
C GLY A 547 26.25 -29.83 13.74
N SER A 548 26.10 -29.72 12.42
CA SER A 548 27.18 -30.05 11.47
C SER A 548 28.48 -29.24 11.66
N PRO A 549 28.47 -27.94 12.01
CA PRO A 549 29.72 -27.22 12.31
C PRO A 549 30.43 -27.77 13.54
N ALA A 550 29.68 -28.21 14.56
CA ALA A 550 30.25 -28.80 15.77
C ALA A 550 30.95 -30.13 15.47
N PHE A 551 30.39 -30.96 14.58
CA PHE A 551 31.05 -32.18 14.11
C PHE A 551 32.29 -31.89 13.25
N ILE A 552 32.24 -30.87 12.38
CA ILE A 552 33.41 -30.45 11.57
C ILE A 552 34.55 -29.98 12.49
N LEU A 553 34.23 -29.16 13.50
CA LEU A 553 35.20 -28.71 14.50
C LEU A 553 35.73 -29.88 15.33
N ALA A 554 34.87 -30.81 15.74
CA ALA A 554 35.30 -32.00 16.46
C ALA A 554 36.32 -32.83 15.66
N CYS A 555 36.05 -33.07 14.38
CA CYS A 555 37.00 -33.74 13.47
C CYS A 555 38.30 -32.95 13.31
N GLY A 556 38.22 -31.63 13.12
CA GLY A 556 39.39 -30.76 12.98
C GLY A 556 40.29 -30.78 14.21
N PHE A 557 39.69 -30.63 15.40
CA PHE A 557 40.43 -30.72 16.67
C PHE A 557 40.98 -32.12 16.93
N ALA A 558 40.25 -33.18 16.57
CA ALA A 558 40.75 -34.55 16.69
C ALA A 558 41.96 -34.82 15.79
N ILE A 559 41.92 -34.36 14.53
CA ILE A 559 43.07 -34.48 13.61
C ILE A 559 44.27 -33.71 14.16
N PHE A 560 44.05 -32.49 14.67
CA PHE A 560 45.11 -31.68 15.25
C PHE A 560 45.71 -32.34 16.49
N ALA A 561 44.86 -32.90 17.36
CA ALA A 561 45.27 -33.63 18.56
C ALA A 561 46.09 -34.89 18.23
N VAL A 562 45.73 -35.63 17.18
CA VAL A 562 46.49 -36.81 16.72
C VAL A 562 47.85 -36.40 16.13
N ASN A 563 47.91 -35.30 15.36
CA ASN A 563 49.17 -34.79 14.81
C ASN A 563 50.12 -34.30 15.92
N GLU A 564 49.60 -33.58 16.91
CA GLU A 564 50.32 -33.21 18.14
C GLU A 564 50.86 -34.43 18.86
N LEU A 565 50.03 -35.47 19.07
CA LEU A 565 50.44 -36.71 19.73
C LEU A 565 51.57 -37.41 18.96
N TRP A 566 51.50 -37.45 17.63
CA TRP A 566 52.54 -38.06 16.79
C TRP A 566 53.86 -37.28 16.85
N ARG A 567 53.79 -35.94 16.83
CA ARG A 567 54.97 -35.06 17.00
C ARG A 567 55.60 -35.22 18.38
N ALA A 568 54.79 -35.17 19.42
CA ALA A 568 55.23 -35.35 20.81
C ALA A 568 55.90 -36.72 21.02
N ARG A 569 55.34 -37.80 20.46
CA ARG A 569 55.94 -39.13 20.52
C ARG A 569 57.28 -39.23 19.78
N SER A 570 57.46 -38.43 18.73
CA SER A 570 58.70 -38.39 17.93
C SER A 570 59.78 -37.49 18.53
N ALA A 571 59.38 -36.41 19.21
CA ALA A 571 60.29 -35.40 19.78
C ALA A 571 60.53 -35.54 21.30
N GLY A 572 59.73 -36.34 22.02
CA GLY A 572 59.79 -36.47 23.47
C GLY A 572 59.08 -35.36 24.25
N ASP A 573 58.28 -34.54 23.56
CA ASP A 573 57.57 -33.39 24.13
C ASP A 573 56.24 -33.74 24.83
N SER A 574 55.72 -32.81 25.62
CA SER A 574 54.43 -32.94 26.31
C SER A 574 53.25 -32.66 25.37
N VAL A 575 52.20 -33.48 25.41
CA VAL A 575 51.00 -33.32 24.56
C VAL A 575 50.01 -32.34 25.19
N SER A 576 49.53 -31.37 24.41
CA SER A 576 48.46 -30.47 24.86
C SER A 576 47.09 -31.18 24.89
N VAL A 577 46.50 -31.29 26.09
CA VAL A 577 45.17 -31.91 26.31
C VAL A 577 44.02 -31.03 25.78
N VAL A 578 44.30 -29.76 25.48
CA VAL A 578 43.29 -28.76 25.08
C VAL A 578 42.55 -29.17 23.82
N PHE A 579 43.26 -29.70 22.81
CA PHE A 579 42.64 -30.11 21.55
C PHE A 579 41.79 -31.38 21.69
N PHE A 580 42.18 -32.31 22.56
CA PHE A 580 41.35 -33.46 22.91
C PHE A 580 40.05 -33.03 23.61
N GLY A 581 40.15 -32.13 24.59
CA GLY A 581 38.99 -31.57 25.28
C GLY A 581 38.06 -30.80 24.33
N ALA A 582 38.62 -29.98 23.44
CA ALA A 582 37.87 -29.22 22.43
C ALA A 582 37.17 -30.13 21.41
N ALA A 583 37.82 -31.23 20.99
CA ALA A 583 37.21 -32.23 20.12
C ALA A 583 36.01 -32.91 20.80
N LEU A 584 36.20 -33.34 22.06
CA LEU A 584 35.16 -34.03 22.82
C LEU A 584 33.94 -33.14 23.11
N LEU A 585 34.17 -31.90 23.56
CA LEU A 585 33.09 -30.94 23.81
C LEU A 585 32.32 -30.61 22.52
N SER A 586 33.03 -30.42 21.41
CA SER A 586 32.41 -30.13 20.11
C SER A 586 31.58 -31.33 19.61
N PHE A 587 32.07 -32.56 19.81
CA PHE A 587 31.32 -33.78 19.48
C PHE A 587 30.03 -33.91 20.31
N PHE A 588 30.11 -33.76 21.63
CA PHE A 588 28.93 -33.84 22.49
C PHE A 588 27.91 -32.75 22.21
N LEU A 589 28.35 -31.53 21.86
CA LEU A 589 27.45 -30.47 21.42
C LEU A 589 26.70 -30.85 20.14
N GLY A 590 27.40 -31.41 19.15
CA GLY A 590 26.78 -31.91 17.92
C GLY A 590 25.73 -33.00 18.20
N THR A 591 26.08 -33.98 19.03
CA THR A 591 25.18 -35.08 19.41
C THR A 591 23.97 -34.59 20.23
N PHE A 592 24.16 -33.66 21.16
CA PHE A 592 23.08 -33.05 21.93
C PHE A 592 22.06 -32.37 21.01
N LEU A 593 22.53 -31.56 20.04
CA LEU A 593 21.66 -30.89 19.08
C LEU A 593 20.87 -31.90 18.23
N LEU A 594 21.48 -33.01 17.81
CA LEU A 594 20.78 -34.09 17.10
C LEU A 594 19.64 -34.70 17.94
N PHE A 595 19.89 -34.99 19.21
CA PHE A 595 18.86 -35.53 20.12
C PHE A 595 17.71 -34.54 20.34
N VAL A 596 18.01 -33.25 20.51
CA VAL A 596 16.98 -32.21 20.62
C VAL A 596 16.12 -32.18 19.34
N GLY A 597 16.73 -32.30 18.16
CA GLY A 597 16.02 -32.38 16.90
C GLY A 597 15.12 -33.62 16.77
N LEU A 598 15.59 -34.77 17.23
CA LEU A 598 14.82 -36.01 17.25
C LEU A 598 13.60 -35.91 18.19
N ILE A 599 13.80 -35.40 19.40
CA ILE A 599 12.72 -35.17 20.37
C ILE A 599 11.68 -34.21 19.80
N ALA A 600 12.12 -33.11 19.17
CA ALA A 600 11.22 -32.16 18.52
C ALA A 600 10.41 -32.82 17.39
N GLU A 601 11.01 -33.70 16.58
CA GLU A 601 10.30 -34.42 15.52
C GLU A 601 9.23 -35.36 16.08
N LEU A 602 9.57 -36.09 17.14
CA LEU A 602 8.65 -37.00 17.81
C LEU A 602 7.49 -36.24 18.46
N ALA A 603 7.77 -35.09 19.09
CA ALA A 603 6.75 -34.24 19.71
C ALA A 603 5.76 -33.65 18.69
N LEU A 604 6.24 -33.21 17.52
CA LEU A 604 5.37 -32.69 16.47
C LEU A 604 4.49 -33.79 15.86
N LYS A 605 5.04 -34.99 15.65
CA LYS A 605 4.28 -36.15 15.13
C LYS A 605 3.23 -36.64 16.14
N SER A 606 3.53 -36.62 17.44
CA SER A 606 2.57 -37.04 18.48
C SER A 606 1.45 -36.03 18.71
N ALA A 607 1.71 -34.73 18.53
CA ALA A 607 0.73 -33.65 18.72
C ALA A 607 -0.34 -33.56 17.60
N ARG A 608 -0.32 -34.44 16.58
CA ARG A 608 -1.18 -34.36 15.38
C ARG A 608 -1.16 -32.99 14.69
N LEU A 609 -0.06 -32.26 14.76
CA LEU A 609 0.20 -31.04 13.98
C LEU A 609 0.68 -31.43 12.57
N SER A 610 -0.01 -32.37 11.93
CA SER A 610 0.35 -32.87 10.61
C SER A 610 -0.12 -31.91 9.51
N PRO A 611 0.53 -31.90 8.33
CA PRO A 611 0.13 -31.09 7.17
C PRO A 611 -1.34 -31.28 6.78
N THR A 612 -1.94 -32.44 7.09
CA THR A 612 -3.37 -32.72 6.89
C THR A 612 -4.30 -31.81 7.71
N ALA A 613 -3.88 -31.32 8.88
CA ALA A 613 -4.65 -30.35 9.65
C ALA A 613 -4.63 -28.94 9.02
N LEU A 614 -3.53 -28.58 8.34
CA LEU A 614 -3.42 -27.34 7.56
C LEU A 614 -4.10 -27.47 6.18
N ALA A 615 -4.08 -28.66 5.57
CA ALA A 615 -4.80 -28.95 4.33
C ALA A 615 -6.33 -28.90 4.50
N GLY A 616 -6.85 -29.12 5.71
CA GLY A 616 -8.25 -28.87 6.05
C GLY A 616 -8.67 -27.40 5.82
N LEU A 617 -7.73 -26.45 5.90
CA LEU A 617 -7.98 -25.02 5.63
C LEU A 617 -8.07 -24.70 4.14
N SER A 618 -7.61 -25.60 3.27
CA SER A 618 -7.65 -25.46 1.80
C SER A 618 -8.88 -26.10 1.14
N VAL A 619 -9.80 -26.68 1.91
CA VAL A 619 -11.01 -27.29 1.35
C VAL A 619 -11.96 -26.18 0.90
N GLN A 620 -12.03 -25.95 -0.41
CA GLN A 620 -13.17 -25.24 -1.00
C GLN A 620 -14.42 -26.05 -0.66
N ASN A 621 -15.33 -25.45 0.12
CA ASN A 621 -16.68 -25.97 0.27
C ASN A 621 -17.37 -25.95 -1.10
N GLY A 622 -17.19 -27.01 -1.89
CA GLY A 622 -18.12 -27.39 -2.92
C GLY A 622 -19.46 -27.63 -2.23
N ARG A 623 -20.45 -26.81 -2.59
CA ARG A 623 -21.85 -26.93 -2.17
C ARG A 623 -22.24 -28.41 -2.06
N ARG A 624 -22.42 -28.92 -0.85
CA ARG A 624 -23.27 -30.09 -0.66
C ARG A 624 -24.69 -29.62 -0.95
N LYS A 625 -25.25 -30.17 -2.03
CA LYS A 625 -26.69 -30.13 -2.31
C LYS A 625 -27.45 -30.76 -1.16
#